data_AF-A0A3B3RKK8-F1
#
_entry.id   AF-A0A3B3RKK8-F1
#
_cell.length_a   1.000
_cell.length_b   1.000
_cell.length_c   1.000
_cell.angle_alpha   90.00
_cell.angle_beta   90.00
_cell.angle_gamma   90.00
#
_symmetry.space_group_name_H-M   'P 1'
#
loop_
_entity.id
_entity.type
_entity.pdbx_description
1 polymer ?
#
loop_
_entity_poly.entity_id
_entity_poly.type
_entity_poly.pdbx_seq_one_letter_code
_entity_poly.pdbx_strand_id
1 'polypeptide(L)' 'VFQQDNTCPHMARLSMDCLRHAEVLLWPARSPDLSPIEHVWD' A
#
# COMPACT_ATOMS: atom_id res chain seq x y z
N VAL A 1 2.34 -11.11 -0.94
CA VAL A 1 1.85 -9.88 -0.30
C VAL A 1 2.31 -8.64 -1.08
N PHE A 2 1.38 -7.80 -1.51
CA PHE A 2 1.60 -6.49 -2.11
C PHE A 2 1.42 -5.42 -1.03
N GLN A 3 2.44 -4.57 -0.86
CA GLN A 3 2.42 -3.49 0.12
C GLN A 3 2.22 -2.15 -0.60
N GLN A 4 1.26 -1.37 -0.11
CA GLN A 4 0.99 0.00 -0.51
C GLN A 4 0.48 0.77 0.70
N ASP A 5 0.61 2.09 0.70
CA ASP A 5 -0.10 2.92 1.68
C ASP A 5 -1.62 2.81 1.48
N ASN A 6 -2.37 3.23 2.51
CA ASN A 6 -3.83 3.21 2.51
C ASN A 6 -4.44 4.54 2.04
N THR A 7 -3.77 5.28 1.15
CA THR A 7 -4.31 6.53 0.62
C THR A 7 -5.60 6.29 -0.19
N CYS A 8 -6.48 7.29 -0.24
CA CYS A 8 -7.77 7.16 -0.91
C CYS A 8 -7.69 6.67 -2.38
N PRO A 9 -6.74 7.11 -3.22
CA PRO A 9 -6.58 6.58 -4.58
C PRO A 9 -6.21 5.09 -4.61
N HIS A 10 -5.40 4.62 -3.67
CA HIS A 10 -4.97 3.23 -3.58
C HIS A 10 -6.08 2.32 -3.08
N MET A 11 -6.95 2.86 -2.22
CA MET A 11 -8.15 2.18 -1.72
C MET A 11 -9.37 2.33 -2.65
N ALA A 12 -9.25 3.08 -3.75
CA ALA A 12 -10.34 3.23 -4.70
C ALA A 12 -10.71 1.88 -5.31
N ARG A 13 -12.00 1.67 -5.58
CA ARG A 13 -12.51 0.41 -6.13
C ARG A 13 -11.77 -0.04 -7.38
N LEU A 14 -11.50 0.87 -8.31
CA LEU A 14 -10.78 0.57 -9.54
C LEU A 14 -9.38 0.02 -9.25
N SER A 15 -8.64 0.66 -8.33
CA SER A 15 -7.31 0.22 -7.91
C SER A 15 -7.35 -1.16 -7.25
N MET A 16 -8.31 -1.39 -6.35
CA MET A 16 -8.48 -2.68 -5.68
C MET A 16 -8.94 -3.79 -6.64
N ASP A 17 -9.77 -3.47 -7.65
CA ASP A 17 -10.19 -4.42 -8.69
C ASP A 17 -8.99 -4.88 -9.54
N CYS A 18 -8.03 -3.99 -9.83
CA CYS A 18 -6.77 -4.36 -10.47
C CYS A 18 -5.91 -5.28 -9.59
N LEU A 19 -6.00 -5.14 -8.27
CA LEU A 19 -5.26 -5.93 -7.29
C LEU A 19 -6.02 -7.17 -6.80
N ARG A 20 -7.15 -7.54 -7.43
CA ARG A 20 -8.02 -8.65 -6.98
C ARG A 20 -7.33 -10.02 -6.83
N HIS A 21 -6.21 -10.24 -7.51
CA HIS A 21 -5.42 -11.48 -7.45
C HIS A 21 -4.17 -11.34 -6.58
N ALA A 22 -3.92 -10.16 -6.03
CA ALA A 22 -2.83 -9.90 -5.11
C ALA A 22 -3.35 -9.88 -3.67
N GLU A 23 -2.57 -10.45 -2.76
CA GLU A 23 -2.80 -10.28 -1.32
C GLU A 23 -2.30 -8.90 -0.91
N VAL A 24 -3.20 -7.95 -0.65
CA VAL A 24 -2.84 -6.59 -0.23
C VAL A 24 -2.65 -6.54 1.28
N LEU A 25 -1.50 -6.03 1.73
CA LEU A 25 -1.21 -5.83 3.15
C LEU A 25 -2.06 -4.68 3.73
N LEU A 26 -2.69 -4.91 4.88
CA LEU A 26 -3.34 -3.83 5.62
C LEU A 26 -2.26 -2.94 6.25
N TRP A 27 -2.27 -1.66 5.89
CA TRP A 27 -1.27 -0.70 6.32
C TRP A 27 -1.84 0.35 7.28
N PRO A 28 -1.16 0.68 8.39
CA PRO A 28 -1.56 1.78 9.26
C PRO A 28 -1.34 3.14 8.58
N ALA A 29 -2.23 4.10 8.84
CA ALA A 29 -2.10 5.46 8.31
C ALA A 29 -0.92 6.19 8.98
N ARG A 30 -0.16 6.97 8.19
CA ARG A 30 0.99 7.77 8.65
C ARG A 30 2.11 6.95 9.30
N SER A 31 2.40 5.77 8.75
CA SER A 31 3.55 4.96 9.15
C SER A 31 4.56 4.80 8.00
N PRO A 32 5.30 5.87 7.66
CA PRO A 32 6.38 5.79 6.66
C PRO A 32 7.55 4.93 7.16
N ASP A 33 7.81 4.94 8.47
CA ASP A 33 8.85 4.16 9.16
C ASP A 33 8.74 2.65 8.91
N LEU A 34 7.52 2.17 8.70
CA LEU A 34 7.28 0.76 8.41
C LEU A 34 7.56 0.41 6.95
N SER A 35 7.65 1.40 6.05
CA SER A 35 7.75 1.16 4.61
C SER A 35 9.20 0.89 4.21
N PRO A 36 9.51 -0.29 3.63
CA PRO A 36 10.87 -0.60 3.18
C PRO A 36 11.38 0.37 2.12
N ILE A 37 10.48 1.02 1.37
CA ILE A 37 10.87 1.93 0.30
C ILE A 37 11.52 3.21 0.83
N GLU A 38 11.14 3.68 2.02
CA GLU A 38 11.71 4.90 2.62
C GLU A 38 13.21 4.71 2.88
N HIS A 39 13.61 3.52 3.36
CA HIS A 39 15.03 3.16 3.54
C HIS A 39 15.82 3.07 2.23
N VAL A 40 15.16 2.87 1.09
CA VAL A 40 15.80 2.85 -0.24
C VAL A 40 16.00 4.28 -0.76
N TRP A 41 15.17 5.22 -0.30
CA TRP A 41 15.24 6.62 -0.67
C TRP A 41 16.18 7.46 0.20
N ASP A 42 16.53 6.98 1.40
CA ASP A 42 17.58 7.53 2.28
C ASP A 42 18.98 7.47 1.63
#